data_AF-A0AAU9VH58-F1
#
_entry.id   AF-A0AAU9VH58-F1
#
_cell.length_a   1.000
_cell.length_b   1.000
_cell.length_c   1.000
_cell.angle_alpha   90.00
_cell.angle_beta   90.00
_cell.angle_gamma   90.00
#
_symmetry.space_group_name_H-M   'P 1'
#
loop_
_entity.id
_entity.type
_entity.pdbx_description
1 polymer ?
#
loop_
_entity_poly.entity_id
_entity_poly.type
_entity_poly.pdbx_seq_one_letter_code
_entity_poly.pdbx_strand_id
1 'polypeptide(L)'
;MIKKLYIKSNPSVKEKWLNLLMQEGIREESTLDETYGYYNDEDELIATASRYQNVIKCVAVDSTYQGGSLFNEIISHVMNQNVQEGFFKHYVYTKPGCKKGFEYLGFHEIESVDHTLVFMEKAITGFDVFIKNLESLNQNAPNTAAIVMNANPFTLGHQFLVEKAASESKYVYVFVLSEEMSAFKAAQRIELVRQGTAHLKNVKVLPTENYMVSSATFPSYFLKEDDDVTFVQARLDARVFAHHIAPALNITKRYVGSEPFSNATNIYNEALQEEFKGKLDLEIVNRIGNEESIISATKVRSLLAEENLDAVRHFVPETTFAFFISEEGRQVIAALKGA
;
A
#
# COMPACT_ATOMS: atom_id res chain seq x y z
N MET A 1 -20.94 26.30 0.77
CA MET A 1 -19.63 26.60 0.12
C MET A 1 -18.56 25.64 0.63
N ILE A 2 -17.62 25.21 -0.22
CA ILE A 2 -16.51 24.33 0.16
C ILE A 2 -15.37 25.14 0.79
N LYS A 3 -14.86 24.70 1.94
CA LYS A 3 -13.75 25.30 2.68
C LYS A 3 -12.75 24.23 3.11
N LYS A 4 -11.47 24.59 3.22
CA LYS A 4 -10.44 23.75 3.85
C LYS A 4 -10.70 23.69 5.36
N LEU A 5 -10.69 22.48 5.92
CA LEU A 5 -10.87 22.20 7.35
C LEU A 5 -9.49 22.01 8.01
N TYR A 6 -9.15 22.88 8.95
CA TYR A 6 -7.90 22.82 9.70
C TYR A 6 -8.00 21.85 10.89
N ILE A 7 -8.31 20.58 10.63
CA ILE A 7 -8.60 19.57 11.66
C ILE A 7 -7.42 19.26 12.59
N LYS A 8 -6.18 19.56 12.18
CA LYS A 8 -4.96 19.34 13.00
C LYS A 8 -4.69 20.49 13.98
N SER A 9 -5.17 21.70 13.70
CA SER A 9 -4.86 22.91 14.49
C SER A 9 -6.09 23.57 15.11
N ASN A 10 -7.30 23.19 14.72
CA ASN A 10 -8.54 23.72 15.26
C ASN A 10 -9.44 22.60 15.83
N PRO A 11 -9.47 22.42 17.16
CA PRO A 11 -10.27 21.37 17.81
C PRO A 11 -11.77 21.43 17.52
N SER A 12 -12.35 22.64 17.43
CA SER A 12 -13.79 22.79 17.15
C SER A 12 -14.14 22.34 15.73
N VAL A 13 -13.29 22.66 14.74
CA VAL A 13 -13.47 22.17 13.37
C VAL A 13 -13.28 20.66 13.30
N LYS A 14 -12.31 20.11 14.05
CA LYS A 14 -12.10 18.66 14.16
C LYS A 14 -13.34 17.96 14.72
N GLU A 15 -13.95 18.51 15.77
CA GLU A 15 -15.16 17.97 16.38
C GLU A 15 -16.33 17.95 15.40
N LYS A 16 -16.60 19.06 14.69
CA LYS A 16 -17.64 19.10 13.64
C LYS A 16 -17.40 18.02 12.57
N TRP A 17 -16.16 17.85 12.13
CA TRP A 17 -15.78 16.83 11.14
C TRP A 17 -15.99 15.41 11.66
N LEU A 18 -15.53 15.10 12.87
CA LEU A 18 -15.73 13.79 13.51
C LEU A 18 -17.22 13.47 13.69
N ASN A 19 -18.03 14.44 14.09
CA ASN A 19 -19.47 14.25 14.26
C ASN A 19 -20.15 13.85 12.95
N LEU A 20 -19.83 14.53 11.85
CA LEU A 20 -20.35 14.16 10.52
C LEU A 20 -19.88 12.75 10.10
N LEU A 21 -18.60 12.42 10.30
CA LEU A 21 -18.10 11.08 9.97
C LEU A 21 -18.83 9.99 10.78
N MET A 22 -18.95 10.17 12.10
CA MET A 22 -19.63 9.22 12.98
C MET A 22 -21.11 9.05 12.60
N GLN A 23 -21.80 10.14 12.30
CA GLN A 23 -23.20 10.12 11.86
C GLN A 23 -23.40 9.26 10.60
N GLU A 24 -22.46 9.33 9.65
CA GLU A 24 -22.50 8.59 8.39
C GLU A 24 -21.76 7.24 8.46
N GLY A 25 -21.43 6.76 9.66
CA GLY A 25 -20.83 5.45 9.89
C GLY A 25 -19.43 5.32 9.28
N ILE A 26 -18.64 6.39 9.38
CA ILE A 26 -17.25 6.50 8.95
C ILE A 26 -16.38 6.80 10.17
N ARG A 27 -15.27 6.09 10.30
CA ARG A 27 -14.30 6.26 11.39
C ARG A 27 -13.29 7.36 11.07
N GLU A 28 -12.60 7.84 12.10
CA GLU A 28 -11.47 8.77 11.93
C GLU A 28 -10.30 8.09 11.21
N GLU A 29 -9.60 8.84 10.37
CA GLU A 29 -8.31 8.47 9.77
C GLU A 29 -7.27 9.51 10.19
N SER A 30 -6.11 9.05 10.65
CA SER A 30 -5.05 9.94 11.13
C SER A 30 -4.12 10.39 10.00
N THR A 31 -4.00 9.57 8.95
CA THR A 31 -3.06 9.80 7.85
C THR A 31 -3.73 10.58 6.73
N LEU A 32 -3.79 11.90 6.90
CA LEU A 32 -4.41 12.87 5.98
C LEU A 32 -3.49 14.08 5.73
N ASP A 33 -3.41 14.54 4.49
CA ASP A 33 -2.71 15.78 4.12
C ASP A 33 -3.62 16.98 4.35
N GLU A 34 -4.81 16.94 3.76
CA GLU A 34 -5.79 18.01 3.76
C GLU A 34 -7.21 17.45 3.86
N THR A 35 -8.10 18.23 4.46
CA THR A 35 -9.53 17.91 4.59
C THR A 35 -10.34 19.11 4.16
N TYR A 36 -11.45 18.86 3.46
CA TYR A 36 -12.36 19.87 2.95
C TYR A 36 -13.78 19.57 3.43
N GLY A 37 -14.56 20.63 3.59
CA GLY A 37 -15.92 20.55 4.09
C GLY A 37 -16.84 21.47 3.33
N TYR A 38 -18.06 21.01 3.04
CA TYR A 38 -19.12 21.83 2.52
C TYR A 38 -19.99 22.32 3.67
N TYR A 39 -20.09 23.63 3.84
CA TYR A 39 -21.00 24.25 4.80
C TYR A 39 -22.28 24.73 4.12
N ASN A 40 -23.43 24.46 4.75
CA ASN A 40 -24.72 25.03 4.34
C ASN A 40 -24.83 26.52 4.75
N ASP A 41 -25.96 27.15 4.47
CA ASP A 41 -26.20 28.56 4.78
C ASP A 41 -26.31 28.84 6.28
N GLU A 42 -26.50 27.81 7.09
CA GLU A 42 -26.57 27.85 8.57
C GLU A 42 -25.20 27.59 9.24
N ASP A 43 -24.12 27.51 8.46
CA ASP A 43 -22.75 27.19 8.90
C ASP A 43 -22.60 25.79 9.56
N GLU A 44 -23.45 24.86 9.13
CA GLU A 44 -23.37 23.44 9.46
C GLU A 44 -22.55 22.69 8.41
N LEU A 45 -21.70 21.77 8.87
CA LEU A 45 -20.88 20.94 7.99
C LEU A 45 -21.73 19.77 7.49
N ILE A 46 -22.10 19.79 6.20
CA ILE A 46 -23.03 18.81 5.61
C ILE A 46 -22.36 17.82 4.63
N ALA A 47 -21.12 18.07 4.24
CA ALA A 47 -20.30 17.10 3.50
C ALA A 47 -18.82 17.29 3.82
N THR A 48 -18.03 16.23 3.73
CA THR A 48 -16.58 16.27 3.86
C THR A 48 -15.90 15.28 2.93
N ALA A 49 -14.68 15.62 2.52
CA ALA A 49 -13.75 14.70 1.87
C ALA A 49 -12.32 15.12 2.22
N SER A 50 -11.47 14.13 2.43
CA SER A 50 -10.06 14.32 2.74
C SER A 50 -9.19 13.72 1.65
N ARG A 51 -7.90 14.07 1.64
CA ARG A 51 -6.91 13.42 0.78
C ARG A 51 -5.67 13.01 1.57
N TYR A 52 -5.04 11.96 1.09
CA TYR A 52 -3.68 11.60 1.42
C TYR A 52 -2.96 11.30 0.10
N GLN A 53 -2.02 12.16 -0.27
CA GLN A 53 -1.44 12.22 -1.61
C GLN A 53 -2.55 12.25 -2.68
N ASN A 54 -2.65 11.17 -3.44
CA ASN A 54 -3.61 10.94 -4.52
C ASN A 54 -4.80 10.05 -4.12
N VAL A 55 -4.86 9.59 -2.88
CA VAL A 55 -5.96 8.77 -2.36
C VAL A 55 -7.01 9.68 -1.73
N ILE A 56 -8.23 9.61 -2.24
CA ILE A 56 -9.39 10.30 -1.67
C ILE A 56 -9.87 9.48 -0.47
N LYS A 57 -9.99 10.14 0.69
CA LYS A 57 -10.30 9.53 1.98
C LYS A 57 -11.46 10.26 2.69
N CYS A 58 -12.04 9.63 3.72
CA CYS A 58 -13.03 10.22 4.63
C CYS A 58 -14.14 11.00 3.93
N VAL A 59 -14.76 10.39 2.92
CA VAL A 59 -15.86 11.00 2.15
C VAL A 59 -17.17 10.74 2.86
N ALA A 60 -17.84 11.79 3.32
CA ALA A 60 -19.18 11.72 3.91
C ALA A 60 -20.09 12.83 3.38
N VAL A 61 -21.36 12.52 3.19
CA VAL A 61 -22.42 13.49 2.90
C VAL A 61 -23.56 13.18 3.86
N ASP A 62 -24.01 14.19 4.59
CA ASP A 62 -25.13 14.07 5.51
C ASP A 62 -26.34 13.43 4.78
N SER A 63 -26.89 12.38 5.38
CA SER A 63 -27.98 11.59 4.82
C SER A 63 -29.23 12.39 4.45
N THR A 64 -29.49 13.53 5.10
CA THR A 64 -30.59 14.45 4.76
C THR A 64 -30.34 15.24 3.48
N TYR A 65 -29.09 15.32 3.04
CA TYR A 65 -28.65 16.01 1.82
C TYR A 65 -28.14 15.03 0.73
N GLN A 66 -28.32 13.72 0.91
CA GLN A 66 -27.95 12.71 -0.08
C GLN A 66 -28.89 12.74 -1.30
N GLY A 67 -28.38 12.28 -2.46
CA GLY A 67 -29.11 12.28 -3.73
C GLY A 67 -29.02 13.59 -4.54
N GLY A 68 -28.39 14.63 -3.99
CA GLY A 68 -28.04 15.87 -4.69
C GLY A 68 -26.66 15.88 -5.34
N SER A 69 -26.17 17.06 -5.70
CA SER A 69 -24.85 17.27 -6.33
C SER A 69 -23.67 17.31 -5.36
N LEU A 70 -23.92 17.41 -4.05
CA LEU A 70 -22.88 17.64 -3.02
C LEU A 70 -21.75 16.62 -3.06
N PHE A 71 -22.08 15.34 -3.22
CA PHE A 71 -21.07 14.29 -3.37
C PHE A 71 -20.14 14.59 -4.56
N ASN A 72 -20.72 14.91 -5.72
CA ASN A 72 -19.95 15.20 -6.93
C ASN A 72 -19.12 16.48 -6.78
N GLU A 73 -19.67 17.52 -6.14
CA GLU A 73 -18.98 18.79 -5.92
C GLU A 73 -17.76 18.63 -5.02
N ILE A 74 -17.91 17.94 -3.89
CA ILE A 74 -16.81 17.79 -2.94
C ILE A 74 -15.71 16.87 -3.45
N ILE A 75 -16.05 15.78 -4.14
CA ILE A 75 -15.07 14.91 -4.78
C ILE A 75 -14.35 15.65 -5.91
N SER A 76 -15.08 16.41 -6.74
CA SER A 76 -14.47 17.22 -7.81
C SER A 76 -13.52 18.27 -7.26
N HIS A 77 -13.86 18.89 -6.12
CA HIS A 77 -12.97 19.80 -5.43
C HIS A 77 -11.67 19.11 -5.01
N VAL A 78 -11.75 17.96 -4.32
CA VAL A 78 -10.56 17.21 -3.90
C VAL A 78 -9.72 16.76 -5.10
N MET A 79 -10.35 16.30 -6.19
CA MET A 79 -9.61 15.93 -7.41
C MET A 79 -8.83 17.11 -8.00
N ASN A 80 -9.42 18.32 -8.01
CA ASN A 80 -8.75 19.52 -8.48
C ASN A 80 -7.58 19.91 -7.56
N GLN A 81 -7.73 19.73 -6.24
CA GLN A 81 -6.64 19.97 -5.29
C GLN A 81 -5.49 18.98 -5.49
N ASN A 82 -5.78 17.69 -5.70
CA ASN A 82 -4.77 16.70 -6.05
C ASN A 82 -3.98 17.11 -7.30
N VAL A 83 -4.65 17.61 -8.35
CA VAL A 83 -3.99 18.07 -9.58
C VAL A 83 -3.09 19.29 -9.32
N GLN A 84 -3.52 20.24 -8.48
CA GLN A 84 -2.70 21.39 -8.10
C GLN A 84 -1.41 20.98 -7.37
N GLU A 85 -1.47 19.87 -6.64
CA GLU A 85 -0.36 19.26 -5.90
C GLU A 85 0.48 18.28 -6.74
N GLY A 86 0.20 18.19 -8.05
CA GLY A 86 0.94 17.35 -9.00
C GLY A 86 0.47 15.90 -9.10
N PHE A 87 -0.65 15.54 -8.48
CA PHE A 87 -1.24 14.21 -8.56
C PHE A 87 -2.33 14.13 -9.65
N PHE A 88 -2.04 13.38 -10.72
CA PHE A 88 -2.93 13.24 -11.89
C PHE A 88 -3.69 11.91 -11.97
N LYS A 89 -3.35 10.96 -11.11
CA LYS A 89 -4.13 9.72 -10.89
C LYS A 89 -4.83 9.88 -9.55
N HIS A 90 -6.06 9.41 -9.44
CA HIS A 90 -6.84 9.47 -8.20
C HIS A 90 -7.32 8.08 -7.84
N TYR A 91 -7.23 7.73 -6.57
CA TYR A 91 -7.63 6.43 -6.07
C TYR A 91 -8.67 6.58 -4.98
N VAL A 92 -9.59 5.62 -4.90
CA VAL A 92 -10.55 5.56 -3.80
C VAL A 92 -10.81 4.11 -3.41
N TYR A 93 -10.95 3.92 -2.10
CA TYR A 93 -11.37 2.69 -1.46
C TYR A 93 -12.70 2.99 -0.79
N THR A 94 -13.75 2.29 -1.16
CA THR A 94 -15.10 2.65 -0.73
C THR A 94 -16.01 1.44 -0.55
N LYS A 95 -17.14 1.64 0.12
CA LYS A 95 -18.19 0.63 0.25
C LYS A 95 -18.87 0.43 -1.12
N PRO A 96 -19.34 -0.79 -1.48
CA PRO A 96 -20.03 -1.03 -2.74
C PRO A 96 -21.22 -0.10 -3.02
N GLY A 97 -21.92 0.37 -1.98
CA GLY A 97 -23.02 1.33 -2.11
C GLY A 97 -22.61 2.68 -2.72
N CYS A 98 -21.34 3.09 -2.56
CA CYS A 98 -20.84 4.37 -3.08
C CYS A 98 -20.25 4.26 -4.50
N LYS A 99 -20.06 3.04 -5.02
CA LYS A 99 -19.42 2.78 -6.32
C LYS A 99 -20.03 3.62 -7.45
N LYS A 100 -21.37 3.62 -7.58
CA LYS A 100 -22.07 4.36 -8.64
C LYS A 100 -21.78 5.87 -8.61
N GLY A 101 -21.65 6.45 -7.42
CA GLY A 101 -21.31 7.87 -7.27
C GLY A 101 -19.94 8.19 -7.89
N PHE A 102 -18.95 7.34 -7.64
CA PHE A 102 -17.61 7.48 -8.22
C PHE A 102 -17.60 7.17 -9.73
N GLU A 103 -18.38 6.21 -10.21
CA GLU A 103 -18.51 5.94 -11.65
C GLU A 103 -19.01 7.17 -12.44
N TYR A 104 -19.96 7.93 -11.90
CA TYR A 104 -20.42 9.18 -12.51
C TYR A 104 -19.33 10.26 -12.61
N LEU A 105 -18.32 10.18 -11.75
CA LEU A 105 -17.14 11.06 -11.76
C LEU A 105 -15.99 10.52 -12.62
N GLY A 106 -16.22 9.41 -13.34
CA GLY A 106 -15.25 8.78 -14.23
C GLY A 106 -14.24 7.90 -13.51
N PHE A 107 -14.53 7.43 -12.30
CA PHE A 107 -13.76 6.35 -11.70
C PHE A 107 -14.17 5.01 -12.28
N HIS A 108 -13.21 4.11 -12.40
CA HIS A 108 -13.40 2.73 -12.83
C HIS A 108 -12.98 1.79 -11.71
N GLU A 109 -13.75 0.72 -11.50
CA GLU A 109 -13.37 -0.33 -10.57
C GLU A 109 -12.13 -1.07 -11.07
N ILE A 110 -11.15 -1.23 -10.18
CA ILE A 110 -10.00 -2.11 -10.37
C ILE A 110 -10.37 -3.50 -9.84
N GLU A 111 -10.82 -3.56 -8.59
CA GLU A 111 -11.14 -4.82 -7.90
C GLU A 111 -12.08 -4.58 -6.71
N SER A 112 -12.78 -5.62 -6.28
CA SER A 112 -13.65 -5.60 -5.10
C SER A 112 -13.47 -6.82 -4.20
N VAL A 113 -13.73 -6.61 -2.91
CA VAL A 113 -13.80 -7.67 -1.89
C VAL A 113 -15.25 -7.83 -1.47
N ASP A 114 -15.93 -8.74 -2.17
CA ASP A 114 -17.32 -9.15 -1.96
C ASP A 114 -18.27 -7.96 -1.78
N HIS A 115 -18.89 -7.82 -0.61
CA HIS A 115 -19.79 -6.72 -0.27
C HIS A 115 -19.16 -5.70 0.69
N THR A 116 -17.85 -5.79 0.92
CA THR A 116 -17.14 -5.00 1.93
C THR A 116 -16.46 -3.79 1.32
N LEU A 117 -15.81 -3.96 0.16
CA LEU A 117 -14.89 -2.96 -0.39
C LEU A 117 -14.85 -2.98 -1.92
N VAL A 118 -14.73 -1.79 -2.51
CA VAL A 118 -14.41 -1.56 -3.92
C VAL A 118 -13.22 -0.62 -4.01
N PHE A 119 -12.19 -1.04 -4.74
CA PHE A 119 -11.03 -0.24 -5.08
C PHE A 119 -11.20 0.31 -6.50
N MET A 120 -11.15 1.63 -6.64
CA MET A 120 -11.38 2.32 -7.90
C MET A 120 -10.29 3.33 -8.20
N GLU A 121 -10.07 3.59 -9.48
CA GLU A 121 -9.17 4.64 -9.95
C GLU A 121 -9.84 5.57 -10.94
N LYS A 122 -9.29 6.79 -11.03
CA LYS A 122 -9.50 7.70 -12.14
C LYS A 122 -8.14 8.15 -12.64
N ALA A 123 -7.76 7.72 -13.83
CA ALA A 123 -6.48 8.04 -14.44
C ALA A 123 -6.59 8.03 -15.97
N ILE A 124 -5.80 8.89 -16.65
CA ILE A 124 -5.67 8.83 -18.12
C ILE A 124 -4.84 7.60 -18.52
N THR A 125 -3.72 7.39 -17.82
CA THR A 125 -2.84 6.23 -17.96
C THR A 125 -2.81 5.46 -16.64
N GLY A 126 -3.86 4.68 -16.41
CA GLY A 126 -4.11 3.94 -15.18
C GLY A 126 -3.69 2.48 -15.22
N PHE A 127 -4.50 1.65 -14.58
CA PHE A 127 -4.29 0.25 -14.32
C PHE A 127 -4.14 -0.57 -15.60
N ASP A 128 -4.95 -0.29 -16.63
CA ASP A 128 -4.84 -0.96 -17.93
C ASP A 128 -3.47 -0.75 -18.58
N VAL A 129 -2.87 0.44 -18.44
CA VAL A 129 -1.53 0.73 -18.95
C VAL A 129 -0.48 0.03 -18.10
N PHE A 130 -0.66 0.01 -16.78
CA PHE A 130 0.20 -0.75 -15.88
C PHE A 130 0.23 -2.24 -16.23
N ILE A 131 -0.94 -2.87 -16.43
CA ILE A 131 -1.03 -4.27 -16.86
C ILE A 131 -0.38 -4.49 -18.22
N LYS A 132 -0.64 -3.64 -19.23
CA LYS A 132 0.06 -3.74 -20.54
C LYS A 132 1.57 -3.62 -20.43
N ASN A 133 2.06 -2.76 -19.55
CA ASN A 133 3.50 -2.64 -19.29
C ASN A 133 4.04 -3.93 -18.68
N LEU A 134 3.32 -4.57 -17.75
CA LEU A 134 3.71 -5.88 -17.23
C LEU A 134 3.69 -6.95 -18.32
N GLU A 135 2.66 -7.02 -19.15
CA GLU A 135 2.59 -7.96 -20.29
C GLU A 135 3.81 -7.82 -21.22
N SER A 136 4.26 -6.59 -21.47
CA SER A 136 5.46 -6.33 -22.28
C SER A 136 6.77 -6.85 -21.65
N LEU A 137 6.78 -7.06 -20.33
CA LEU A 137 7.91 -7.58 -19.57
C LEU A 137 7.85 -9.11 -19.38
N ASN A 138 6.76 -9.74 -19.80
CA ASN A 138 6.55 -11.18 -19.68
C ASN A 138 7.62 -11.95 -20.47
N GLN A 139 8.38 -12.80 -19.78
CA GLN A 139 9.44 -13.59 -20.41
C GLN A 139 8.92 -14.87 -21.09
N ASN A 140 7.62 -15.15 -21.00
CA ASN A 140 7.00 -16.43 -21.41
C ASN A 140 7.71 -17.65 -20.82
N ALA A 141 8.32 -17.49 -19.64
CA ALA A 141 9.03 -18.56 -18.96
C ALA A 141 8.02 -19.47 -18.25
N PRO A 142 8.13 -20.81 -18.38
CA PRO A 142 7.32 -21.72 -17.59
C PRO A 142 7.77 -21.67 -16.12
N ASN A 143 6.88 -21.94 -15.17
CA ASN A 143 7.22 -21.88 -13.74
C ASN A 143 7.83 -20.53 -13.35
N THR A 144 7.04 -19.48 -13.57
CA THR A 144 7.37 -18.11 -13.17
C THR A 144 6.80 -17.84 -11.78
N ALA A 145 7.61 -17.29 -10.91
CA ALA A 145 7.21 -16.94 -9.55
C ALA A 145 7.25 -15.44 -9.29
N ALA A 146 6.66 -15.03 -8.17
CA ALA A 146 6.74 -13.66 -7.70
C ALA A 146 6.95 -13.55 -6.20
N ILE A 147 7.54 -12.43 -5.80
CA ILE A 147 7.62 -11.98 -4.41
C ILE A 147 7.15 -10.53 -4.37
N VAL A 148 6.37 -10.18 -3.36
CA VAL A 148 6.04 -8.77 -3.05
C VAL A 148 6.67 -8.43 -1.71
N MET A 149 7.43 -7.35 -1.62
CA MET A 149 8.13 -6.97 -0.39
C MET A 149 8.23 -5.45 -0.21
N ASN A 150 8.23 -5.01 1.06
CA ASN A 150 8.53 -3.61 1.38
C ASN A 150 10.05 -3.32 1.30
N ALA A 151 10.88 -4.23 1.82
CA ALA A 151 12.35 -4.09 1.86
C ALA A 151 12.84 -2.78 2.52
N ASN A 152 12.39 -2.53 3.76
CA ASN A 152 12.60 -1.29 4.51
C ASN A 152 13.52 -1.46 5.75
N PRO A 153 14.82 -1.77 5.62
CA PRO A 153 15.61 -1.92 4.39
C PRO A 153 15.63 -3.38 3.86
N PHE A 154 16.33 -3.59 2.73
CA PHE A 154 16.61 -4.94 2.20
C PHE A 154 17.59 -5.69 3.10
N THR A 155 17.24 -6.90 3.54
CA THR A 155 17.96 -7.69 4.56
C THR A 155 18.40 -9.03 3.99
N LEU A 156 19.26 -9.76 4.70
CA LEU A 156 19.63 -11.13 4.31
C LEU A 156 18.42 -12.07 4.28
N GLY A 157 17.41 -11.83 5.13
CA GLY A 157 16.14 -12.56 5.09
C GLY A 157 15.38 -12.33 3.78
N HIS A 158 15.34 -11.08 3.28
CA HIS A 158 14.75 -10.79 1.97
C HIS A 158 15.57 -11.43 0.83
N GLN A 159 16.90 -11.32 0.88
CA GLN A 159 17.79 -11.91 -0.13
C GLN A 159 17.60 -13.43 -0.23
N PHE A 160 17.55 -14.12 0.90
CA PHE A 160 17.28 -15.56 0.94
C PHE A 160 15.92 -15.93 0.34
N LEU A 161 14.86 -15.15 0.63
CA LEU A 161 13.54 -15.41 0.05
C LEU A 161 13.61 -15.36 -1.49
N VAL A 162 14.32 -14.36 -2.03
CA VAL A 162 14.54 -14.22 -3.47
C VAL A 162 15.39 -15.37 -4.02
N GLU A 163 16.47 -15.74 -3.35
CA GLU A 163 17.34 -16.84 -3.76
C GLU A 163 16.62 -18.19 -3.75
N LYS A 164 15.79 -18.46 -2.74
CA LYS A 164 14.96 -19.67 -2.69
C LYS A 164 14.01 -19.71 -3.88
N ALA A 165 13.23 -18.65 -4.10
CA ALA A 165 12.30 -18.58 -5.22
C ALA A 165 13.03 -18.73 -6.57
N ALA A 166 14.20 -18.09 -6.72
CA ALA A 166 15.02 -18.15 -7.93
C ALA A 166 15.62 -19.53 -8.17
N SER A 167 15.93 -20.31 -7.13
CA SER A 167 16.42 -21.68 -7.26
C SER A 167 15.34 -22.68 -7.69
N GLU A 168 14.08 -22.39 -7.39
CA GLU A 168 12.92 -23.25 -7.63
C GLU A 168 12.08 -22.86 -8.86
N SER A 169 12.38 -21.72 -9.48
CA SER A 169 11.59 -21.11 -10.57
C SER A 169 12.46 -20.79 -11.78
N LYS A 170 11.90 -20.80 -12.99
CA LYS A 170 12.65 -20.38 -14.19
C LYS A 170 12.82 -18.87 -14.28
N TYR A 171 11.86 -18.13 -13.73
CA TYR A 171 11.92 -16.68 -13.65
C TYR A 171 11.21 -16.19 -12.39
N VAL A 172 11.68 -15.10 -11.81
CA VAL A 172 11.10 -14.50 -10.60
C VAL A 172 10.93 -13.00 -10.79
N TYR A 173 9.71 -12.51 -10.60
CA TYR A 173 9.43 -11.08 -10.49
C TYR A 173 9.43 -10.67 -9.01
N VAL A 174 10.31 -9.75 -8.64
CA VAL A 174 10.35 -9.18 -7.29
C VAL A 174 9.74 -7.79 -7.34
N PHE A 175 8.55 -7.67 -6.75
CA PHE A 175 7.83 -6.42 -6.63
C PHE A 175 8.18 -5.71 -5.33
N VAL A 176 8.65 -4.47 -5.45
CA VAL A 176 8.99 -3.61 -4.31
C VAL A 176 7.93 -2.54 -4.15
N LEU A 177 7.33 -2.48 -2.95
CA LEU A 177 6.27 -1.51 -2.65
C LEU A 177 6.73 -0.09 -2.98
N SER A 178 5.88 0.70 -3.63
CA SER A 178 6.18 2.09 -4.06
C SER A 178 5.73 3.16 -3.06
N GLU A 179 5.16 2.75 -1.93
CA GLU A 179 4.66 3.64 -0.90
C GLU A 179 5.80 4.36 -0.13
N GLU A 180 5.54 5.56 0.41
CA GLU A 180 6.57 6.40 1.04
C GLU A 180 6.46 6.48 2.58
N MET A 181 5.58 5.68 3.23
CA MET A 181 5.45 5.56 4.69
C MET A 181 6.48 4.59 5.30
N SER A 182 7.71 4.68 4.81
CA SER A 182 8.82 3.82 5.19
C SER A 182 10.06 4.65 5.52
N ALA A 183 10.96 4.13 6.37
CA ALA A 183 12.17 4.84 6.77
C ALA A 183 13.12 5.09 5.59
N PHE A 184 13.14 4.16 4.64
CA PHE A 184 13.84 4.27 3.38
C PHE A 184 12.83 4.62 2.28
N LYS A 185 13.14 5.56 1.40
CA LYS A 185 12.29 5.98 0.27
C LYS A 185 12.09 4.84 -0.73
N ALA A 186 11.00 4.84 -1.49
CA ALA A 186 10.73 3.76 -2.47
C ALA A 186 11.88 3.56 -3.47
N ALA A 187 12.45 4.66 -3.98
CA ALA A 187 13.60 4.63 -4.88
C ALA A 187 14.86 4.00 -4.26
N GLN A 188 15.09 4.21 -2.96
CA GLN A 188 16.21 3.59 -2.25
C GLN A 188 15.94 2.09 -2.07
N ARG A 189 14.74 1.71 -1.63
CA ARG A 189 14.38 0.30 -1.39
C ARG A 189 14.51 -0.52 -2.66
N ILE A 190 13.97 -0.05 -3.79
CA ILE A 190 14.04 -0.79 -5.06
C ILE A 190 15.48 -0.95 -5.56
N GLU A 191 16.32 0.06 -5.36
CA GLU A 191 17.73 -0.01 -5.75
C GLU A 191 18.53 -0.98 -4.87
N LEU A 192 18.27 -0.98 -3.56
CA LEU A 192 18.84 -1.95 -2.64
C LEU A 192 18.47 -3.38 -3.02
N VAL A 193 17.22 -3.63 -3.39
CA VAL A 193 16.78 -4.96 -3.88
C VAL A 193 17.48 -5.32 -5.19
N ARG A 194 17.58 -4.40 -6.15
CA ARG A 194 18.28 -4.63 -7.44
C ARG A 194 19.74 -5.01 -7.22
N GLN A 195 20.47 -4.25 -6.42
CA GLN A 195 21.88 -4.52 -6.13
C GLN A 195 22.06 -5.82 -5.35
N GLY A 196 21.22 -6.05 -4.33
CA GLY A 196 21.26 -7.26 -3.52
C GLY A 196 20.83 -8.53 -4.24
N THR A 197 20.26 -8.44 -5.45
CA THR A 197 19.84 -9.59 -6.26
C THR A 197 20.53 -9.66 -7.62
N ALA A 198 21.52 -8.80 -7.88
CA ALA A 198 22.18 -8.68 -9.18
C ALA A 198 22.92 -9.95 -9.64
N HIS A 199 23.29 -10.83 -8.72
CA HIS A 199 23.90 -12.13 -9.02
C HIS A 199 22.90 -13.14 -9.60
N LEU A 200 21.59 -12.91 -9.45
CA LEU A 200 20.53 -13.81 -9.90
C LEU A 200 20.07 -13.42 -11.31
N LYS A 201 20.45 -14.23 -12.31
CA LYS A 201 20.18 -13.96 -13.73
C LYS A 201 18.70 -14.10 -14.13
N ASN A 202 17.91 -14.78 -13.31
CA ASN A 202 16.48 -15.06 -13.55
C ASN A 202 15.56 -14.21 -12.68
N VAL A 203 16.04 -13.09 -12.12
CA VAL A 203 15.26 -12.18 -11.28
C VAL A 203 15.05 -10.84 -11.97
N LYS A 204 13.82 -10.33 -11.95
CA LYS A 204 13.48 -8.97 -12.38
C LYS A 204 12.84 -8.20 -11.24
N VAL A 205 13.44 -7.08 -10.86
CA VAL A 205 12.90 -6.19 -9.82
C VAL A 205 12.03 -5.11 -10.45
N LEU A 206 10.78 -4.99 -9.98
CA LEU A 206 9.77 -4.06 -10.47
C LEU A 206 9.14 -3.26 -9.31
N PRO A 207 8.74 -1.99 -9.52
CA PRO A 207 7.90 -1.28 -8.56
C PRO A 207 6.45 -1.81 -8.61
N THR A 208 5.71 -1.63 -7.51
CA THR A 208 4.26 -1.94 -7.47
C THR A 208 3.36 -0.84 -8.00
N GLU A 209 3.88 0.38 -8.15
CA GLU A 209 3.06 1.59 -8.22
C GLU A 209 2.02 1.58 -7.08
N ASN A 210 0.75 1.86 -7.38
CA ASN A 210 -0.34 1.90 -6.40
C ASN A 210 -1.21 0.63 -6.42
N TYR A 211 -0.79 -0.42 -7.15
CA TYR A 211 -1.64 -1.57 -7.48
C TYR A 211 -1.33 -2.84 -6.67
N MET A 212 -0.37 -2.79 -5.75
CA MET A 212 -0.23 -3.80 -4.69
C MET A 212 -0.35 -3.09 -3.36
N VAL A 213 -1.37 -3.47 -2.61
CA VAL A 213 -1.92 -2.65 -1.54
C VAL A 213 -1.09 -2.87 -0.29
N SER A 214 -0.33 -1.84 0.11
CA SER A 214 0.39 -1.85 1.38
C SER A 214 -0.57 -1.63 2.54
N SER A 215 -0.38 -2.37 3.64
CA SER A 215 -1.11 -2.12 4.88
C SER A 215 -0.87 -0.71 5.43
N ALA A 216 0.31 -0.13 5.20
CA ALA A 216 0.66 1.22 5.69
C ALA A 216 -0.18 2.33 5.05
N THR A 217 -0.69 2.10 3.85
CA THR A 217 -1.45 3.11 3.09
C THR A 217 -2.92 2.75 2.91
N PHE A 218 -3.32 1.53 3.30
CA PHE A 218 -4.68 1.04 3.14
C PHE A 218 -5.65 1.80 4.07
N PRO A 219 -6.61 2.54 3.51
CA PRO A 219 -7.63 3.20 4.32
C PRO A 219 -8.63 2.17 4.86
N SER A 220 -8.91 2.24 6.15
CA SER A 220 -9.87 1.35 6.83
C SER A 220 -11.06 2.10 7.43
N TYR A 221 -11.09 3.43 7.29
CA TYR A 221 -12.09 4.31 7.91
C TYR A 221 -13.54 3.97 7.53
N PHE A 222 -13.75 3.39 6.34
CA PHE A 222 -15.08 3.02 5.85
C PHE A 222 -15.48 1.58 6.23
N LEU A 223 -14.57 0.76 6.77
CA LEU A 223 -14.90 -0.59 7.22
C LEU A 223 -15.68 -0.55 8.53
N LYS A 224 -16.52 -1.57 8.78
CA LYS A 224 -17.25 -1.71 10.04
C LYS A 224 -16.28 -1.98 11.19
N GLU A 225 -16.72 -1.74 12.43
CA GLU A 225 -15.88 -1.96 13.61
C GLU A 225 -15.48 -3.45 13.78
N ASP A 226 -16.39 -4.36 13.46
CA ASP A 226 -16.16 -5.81 13.55
C ASP A 226 -15.39 -6.40 12.35
N ASP A 227 -15.10 -5.60 11.32
CA ASP A 227 -14.34 -6.08 10.16
C ASP A 227 -12.85 -6.21 10.51
N ASP A 228 -12.25 -7.36 10.22
CA ASP A 228 -10.79 -7.51 10.28
C ASP A 228 -10.15 -6.76 9.11
N VAL A 229 -9.67 -5.55 9.41
CA VAL A 229 -9.02 -4.64 8.45
C VAL A 229 -7.85 -5.32 7.74
N THR A 230 -7.05 -6.11 8.48
CA THR A 230 -5.87 -6.77 7.93
C THR A 230 -6.29 -7.83 6.93
N PHE A 231 -7.33 -8.60 7.27
CA PHE A 231 -7.88 -9.62 6.39
C PHE A 231 -8.49 -9.02 5.12
N VAL A 232 -9.30 -7.96 5.23
CA VAL A 232 -9.91 -7.27 4.07
C VAL A 232 -8.85 -6.69 3.15
N GLN A 233 -7.83 -6.03 3.72
CA GLN A 233 -6.70 -5.49 2.96
C GLN A 233 -5.94 -6.59 2.22
N ALA A 234 -5.63 -7.69 2.91
CA ALA A 234 -4.91 -8.83 2.35
C ALA A 234 -5.69 -9.48 1.21
N ARG A 235 -7.01 -9.63 1.35
CA ARG A 235 -7.87 -10.15 0.28
C ARG A 235 -7.90 -9.24 -0.94
N LEU A 236 -7.95 -7.92 -0.76
CA LEU A 236 -7.85 -6.99 -1.88
C LEU A 236 -6.51 -7.14 -2.61
N ASP A 237 -5.39 -7.15 -1.88
CA ASP A 237 -4.07 -7.35 -2.49
C ASP A 237 -3.98 -8.70 -3.23
N ALA A 238 -4.48 -9.77 -2.62
CA ALA A 238 -4.53 -11.09 -3.23
C ALA A 238 -5.32 -11.09 -4.54
N ARG A 239 -6.51 -10.48 -4.55
CA ARG A 239 -7.37 -10.45 -5.73
C ARG A 239 -6.75 -9.64 -6.87
N VAL A 240 -6.27 -8.42 -6.59
CA VAL A 240 -5.57 -7.61 -7.60
C VAL A 240 -4.39 -8.39 -8.19
N PHE A 241 -3.63 -9.08 -7.33
CA PHE A 241 -2.52 -9.91 -7.76
C PHE A 241 -2.95 -11.10 -8.62
N ALA A 242 -3.87 -11.93 -8.13
CA ALA A 242 -4.27 -13.18 -8.77
C ALA A 242 -5.08 -12.97 -10.05
N HIS A 243 -5.92 -11.95 -10.10
CA HIS A 243 -6.82 -11.73 -11.24
C HIS A 243 -6.17 -10.93 -12.37
N HIS A 244 -5.18 -10.07 -12.07
CA HIS A 244 -4.62 -9.15 -13.06
C HIS A 244 -3.11 -9.27 -13.24
N ILE A 245 -2.34 -9.20 -12.14
CA ILE A 245 -0.87 -9.14 -12.21
C ILE A 245 -0.28 -10.51 -12.58
N ALA A 246 -0.75 -11.58 -11.93
CA ALA A 246 -0.23 -12.92 -12.16
C ALA A 246 -0.48 -13.40 -13.60
N PRO A 247 -1.69 -13.24 -14.19
CA PRO A 247 -1.93 -13.57 -15.59
C PRO A 247 -1.07 -12.76 -16.57
N ALA A 248 -0.88 -11.46 -16.34
CA ALA A 248 -0.09 -10.59 -17.21
C ALA A 248 1.37 -11.07 -17.39
N LEU A 249 1.92 -11.73 -16.36
CA LEU A 249 3.31 -12.19 -16.32
C LEU A 249 3.46 -13.72 -16.33
N ASN A 250 2.38 -14.47 -16.52
CA ASN A 250 2.35 -15.93 -16.41
C ASN A 250 2.89 -16.46 -15.06
N ILE A 251 2.67 -15.71 -13.97
CA ILE A 251 3.10 -16.11 -12.63
C ILE A 251 2.19 -17.25 -12.14
N THR A 252 2.79 -18.36 -11.73
CA THR A 252 2.09 -19.55 -11.22
C THR A 252 2.26 -19.75 -9.72
N LYS A 253 3.23 -19.07 -9.10
CA LYS A 253 3.54 -19.18 -7.67
C LYS A 253 3.93 -17.84 -7.05
N ARG A 254 3.40 -17.53 -5.86
CA ARG A 254 3.86 -16.39 -5.05
C ARG A 254 4.53 -16.90 -3.77
N TYR A 255 5.70 -16.35 -3.47
CA TYR A 255 6.46 -16.64 -2.26
C TYR A 255 6.26 -15.52 -1.24
N VAL A 256 6.00 -15.90 0.01
CA VAL A 256 5.91 -14.98 1.16
C VAL A 256 6.72 -15.52 2.33
N GLY A 257 7.17 -14.64 3.21
CA GLY A 257 7.83 -15.05 4.46
C GLY A 257 6.81 -15.38 5.55
N SER A 258 7.10 -16.38 6.38
CA SER A 258 6.38 -16.53 7.66
C SER A 258 6.84 -15.49 8.67
N GLU A 259 5.96 -15.15 9.62
CA GLU A 259 6.36 -14.37 10.79
C GLU A 259 5.60 -14.89 12.02
N PRO A 260 6.13 -15.91 12.70
CA PRO A 260 5.41 -16.66 13.73
C PRO A 260 4.96 -15.80 14.93
N PHE A 261 5.58 -14.63 15.11
CA PHE A 261 5.26 -13.68 16.19
C PHE A 261 4.42 -12.48 15.73
N SER A 262 4.00 -12.43 14.46
CA SER A 262 3.15 -11.35 13.92
C SER A 262 1.78 -11.89 13.57
N ASN A 263 0.79 -11.58 14.41
CA ASN A 263 -0.61 -11.91 14.14
C ASN A 263 -1.09 -11.34 12.80
N ALA A 264 -0.72 -10.09 12.49
CA ALA A 264 -1.08 -9.45 11.23
C ALA A 264 -0.48 -10.16 10.00
N THR A 265 0.76 -10.64 10.10
CA THR A 265 1.39 -11.41 9.01
C THR A 265 0.70 -12.77 8.81
N ASN A 266 0.27 -13.41 9.90
CA ASN A 266 -0.47 -14.67 9.82
C ASN A 266 -1.83 -14.46 9.14
N ILE A 267 -2.61 -13.47 9.58
CA ILE A 267 -3.90 -13.10 8.95
C ILE A 267 -3.72 -12.78 7.46
N TYR A 268 -2.67 -12.03 7.13
CA TYR A 268 -2.36 -11.71 5.74
C TYR A 268 -2.05 -12.96 4.91
N ASN A 269 -1.22 -13.87 5.43
CA ASN A 269 -0.88 -15.12 4.75
C ASN A 269 -2.10 -16.06 4.60
N GLU A 270 -2.96 -16.14 5.62
CA GLU A 270 -4.22 -16.90 5.57
C GLU A 270 -5.15 -16.37 4.46
N ALA A 271 -5.34 -15.05 4.38
CA ALA A 271 -6.12 -14.43 3.32
C ALA A 271 -5.56 -14.72 1.92
N LEU A 272 -4.22 -14.69 1.74
CA LEU A 272 -3.60 -15.07 0.47
C LEU A 272 -3.88 -16.53 0.12
N GLN A 273 -3.77 -17.45 1.09
CA GLN A 273 -4.05 -18.87 0.87
C GLN A 273 -5.49 -19.10 0.41
N GLU A 274 -6.45 -18.40 1.01
CA GLU A 274 -7.86 -18.48 0.64
C GLU A 274 -8.12 -17.96 -0.77
N GLU A 275 -7.64 -16.77 -1.09
CA GLU A 275 -7.91 -16.11 -2.38
C GLU A 275 -7.15 -16.76 -3.56
N PHE A 276 -6.00 -17.39 -3.31
CA PHE A 276 -5.20 -18.07 -4.32
C PHE A 276 -5.62 -19.51 -4.59
N LYS A 277 -6.45 -20.11 -3.72
CA LYS A 277 -6.86 -21.51 -3.83
C LYS A 277 -7.43 -21.84 -5.22
N GLY A 278 -6.73 -22.71 -5.93
CA GLY A 278 -7.12 -23.15 -7.29
C GLY A 278 -6.79 -22.15 -8.42
N LYS A 279 -6.12 -21.03 -8.11
CA LYS A 279 -5.70 -20.01 -9.07
C LYS A 279 -4.17 -19.86 -9.14
N LEU A 280 -3.50 -19.92 -7.99
CA LEU A 280 -2.06 -19.69 -7.85
C LEU A 280 -1.51 -20.51 -6.68
N ASP A 281 -0.28 -20.99 -6.77
CA ASP A 281 0.39 -21.59 -5.62
C ASP A 281 0.92 -20.50 -4.67
N LEU A 282 0.74 -20.69 -3.36
CA LEU A 282 1.40 -19.89 -2.33
C LEU A 282 2.45 -20.74 -1.61
N GLU A 283 3.70 -20.28 -1.60
CA GLU A 283 4.76 -20.86 -0.78
C GLU A 283 5.06 -19.93 0.39
N ILE A 284 4.85 -20.41 1.62
CA ILE A 284 5.22 -19.70 2.84
C ILE A 284 6.60 -20.21 3.29
N VAL A 285 7.60 -19.33 3.26
CA VAL A 285 8.99 -19.66 3.58
C VAL A 285 9.30 -19.27 5.01
N ASN A 286 9.83 -20.21 5.78
CA ASN A 286 10.32 -19.93 7.13
C ASN A 286 11.49 -18.95 7.11
N ARG A 287 11.47 -17.96 8.02
CA ARG A 287 12.58 -17.03 8.17
C ARG A 287 13.87 -17.75 8.56
N ILE A 288 14.99 -17.24 8.07
CA ILE A 288 16.30 -17.63 8.59
C ILE A 288 16.55 -16.91 9.92
N GLY A 289 16.91 -17.69 10.94
CA GLY A 289 17.36 -17.22 12.24
C GLY A 289 17.14 -18.26 13.34
N ASN A 290 17.80 -18.06 14.48
CA ASN A 290 17.59 -18.80 15.72
C ASN A 290 16.47 -18.09 16.52
N GLU A 291 15.91 -18.71 17.56
CA GLU A 291 14.87 -18.10 18.41
C GLU A 291 15.29 -16.72 18.99
N GLU A 292 16.59 -16.43 19.07
CA GLU A 292 17.15 -15.16 19.57
C GLU A 292 17.59 -14.16 18.47
N SER A 293 17.56 -14.54 17.18
CA SER A 293 18.24 -13.78 16.11
C SER A 293 17.52 -13.76 14.76
N ILE A 294 16.19 -13.70 14.75
CA ILE A 294 15.41 -13.56 13.50
C ILE A 294 15.86 -12.30 12.76
N ILE A 295 16.34 -12.47 11.52
CA ILE A 295 16.72 -11.37 10.64
C ILE A 295 15.44 -10.62 10.23
N SER A 296 15.22 -9.44 10.80
CA SER A 296 14.07 -8.60 10.47
C SER A 296 14.51 -7.17 10.13
N ALA A 297 13.78 -6.54 9.21
CA ALA A 297 14.01 -5.14 8.86
C ALA A 297 13.81 -4.20 10.06
N THR A 298 12.85 -4.52 10.94
CA THR A 298 12.60 -3.77 12.18
C THR A 298 13.81 -3.82 13.12
N LYS A 299 14.45 -4.99 13.28
CA LYS A 299 15.68 -5.09 14.10
C LYS A 299 16.82 -4.27 13.49
N VAL A 300 16.98 -4.31 12.17
CA VAL A 300 17.98 -3.48 11.47
C VAL A 300 17.74 -2.00 11.74
N ARG A 301 16.50 -1.51 11.64
CA ARG A 301 16.17 -0.11 11.93
C ARG A 301 16.47 0.28 13.38
N SER A 302 16.18 -0.58 14.36
CA SER A 302 16.55 -0.31 15.77
C SER A 302 18.06 -0.23 15.95
N LEU A 303 18.84 -1.16 15.39
CA LEU A 303 20.30 -1.12 15.47
C LEU A 303 20.89 0.13 14.78
N LEU A 304 20.29 0.59 13.67
CA LEU A 304 20.68 1.83 13.00
C LEU A 304 20.38 3.06 13.87
N ALA A 305 19.24 3.10 14.55
CA ALA A 305 18.90 4.17 15.49
C ALA A 305 19.85 4.20 16.70
N GLU A 306 20.34 3.03 17.14
CA GLU A 306 21.34 2.84 18.20
C GLU A 306 22.79 3.07 17.73
N GLU A 307 23.01 3.47 16.47
CA GLU A 307 24.35 3.64 15.85
C GLU A 307 25.23 2.36 15.83
N ASN A 308 24.63 1.19 16.00
CA ASN A 308 25.35 -0.08 16.06
C ASN A 308 25.55 -0.69 14.66
N LEU A 309 26.33 0.00 13.81
CA LEU A 309 26.61 -0.43 12.44
C LEU A 309 27.32 -1.79 12.38
N ASP A 310 28.19 -2.09 13.35
CA ASP A 310 28.90 -3.38 13.41
C ASP A 310 27.92 -4.55 13.53
N ALA A 311 26.88 -4.41 14.38
CA ALA A 311 25.83 -5.41 14.47
C ALA A 311 25.01 -5.48 13.16
N VAL A 312 24.63 -4.33 12.59
CA VAL A 312 23.82 -4.26 11.35
C VAL A 312 24.43 -5.06 10.21
N ARG A 313 25.77 -5.07 10.08
CA ARG A 313 26.48 -5.81 9.03
C ARG A 313 26.12 -7.30 8.97
N HIS A 314 25.70 -7.90 10.08
CA HIS A 314 25.34 -9.31 10.16
C HIS A 314 23.90 -9.61 9.71
N PHE A 315 23.09 -8.59 9.42
CA PHE A 315 21.67 -8.72 9.08
C PHE A 315 21.33 -8.31 7.65
N VAL A 316 22.26 -7.66 6.94
CA VAL A 316 22.02 -7.10 5.61
C VAL A 316 23.10 -7.53 4.61
N PRO A 317 22.78 -7.61 3.30
CA PRO A 317 23.79 -7.84 2.26
C PRO A 317 24.83 -6.72 2.23
N GLU A 318 26.03 -7.00 1.71
CA GLU A 318 27.09 -5.99 1.61
C GLU A 318 26.66 -4.74 0.80
N THR A 319 25.80 -4.91 -0.21
CA THR A 319 25.25 -3.78 -0.99
C THR A 319 24.40 -2.85 -0.14
N THR A 320 23.52 -3.40 0.71
CA THR A 320 22.75 -2.62 1.68
C THR A 320 23.65 -1.98 2.73
N PHE A 321 24.67 -2.70 3.21
CA PHE A 321 25.61 -2.13 4.18
C PHE A 321 26.42 -0.96 3.60
N ALA A 322 26.86 -1.08 2.34
CA ALA A 322 27.55 -0.02 1.63
C ALA A 322 26.66 1.24 1.49
N PHE A 323 25.36 1.07 1.24
CA PHE A 323 24.42 2.19 1.25
C PHE A 323 24.39 2.91 2.61
N PHE A 324 24.34 2.21 3.73
CA PHE A 324 24.33 2.83 5.07
C PHE A 324 25.57 3.68 5.36
N ILE A 325 26.72 3.34 4.77
CA ILE A 325 27.98 4.10 4.92
C ILE A 325 28.03 5.33 4.02
N SER A 326 27.27 5.35 2.92
CA SER A 326 27.18 6.47 1.98
C SER A 326 26.60 7.73 2.63
N GLU A 327 26.79 8.89 1.97
CA GLU A 327 26.21 10.16 2.42
C GLU A 327 24.68 10.07 2.55
N GLU A 328 24.02 9.51 1.53
CA GLU A 328 22.57 9.34 1.52
C GLU A 328 22.09 8.41 2.65
N GLY A 329 22.77 7.28 2.86
CA GLY A 329 22.44 6.36 3.95
C GLY A 329 22.59 6.99 5.34
N ARG A 330 23.63 7.80 5.56
CA ARG A 330 23.82 8.53 6.82
C ARG A 330 22.69 9.53 7.08
N GLN A 331 22.15 10.18 6.05
CA GLN A 331 20.99 11.08 6.19
C GLN A 331 19.75 10.30 6.64
N VAL A 332 19.50 9.12 6.06
CA VAL A 332 18.39 8.24 6.47
C VAL A 332 18.55 7.79 7.92
N ILE A 333 19.76 7.38 8.31
CA ILE A 333 20.06 6.95 9.69
C ILE A 333 19.87 8.09 10.68
N ALA A 334 20.25 9.33 10.32
CA ALA A 334 20.02 10.50 11.16
C ALA A 334 18.52 10.76 11.39
N ALA A 335 17.68 10.59 10.35
CA ALA A 335 16.24 10.75 10.46
C ALA A 335 15.60 9.68 11.38
N LEU A 336 16.12 8.45 11.39
CA LEU A 336 15.66 7.38 12.28
C LEU A 336 15.84 7.67 13.78
N LYS A 337 16.83 8.49 14.15
CA LYS A 337 17.09 8.84 15.56
C LYS A 337 16.07 9.83 16.14
N GLY A 338 15.43 10.62 15.28
CA GLY A 338 14.47 11.65 15.67
C GLY A 338 13.01 11.21 15.56
N ALA A 339 12.76 9.95 15.20
CA ALA A 339 11.44 9.39 14.91
C ALA A 339 10.79 8.68 16.10
#